data_AF-A0AAZ3QZK1-F1
#
_entry.id   AF-A0AAZ3QZK1-F1
#
_cell.length_a   1.000
_cell.length_b   1.000
_cell.length_c   1.000
_cell.angle_alpha   90.00
_cell.angle_beta   90.00
_cell.angle_gamma   90.00
#
_symmetry.space_group_name_H-M   'P 1'
#
loop_
_entity.id
_entity.type
_entity.pdbx_description
1 polymer ?
#
loop_
_entity_poly.entity_id
_entity_poly.type
_entity_poly.pdbx_seq_one_letter_code
_entity_poly.pdbx_strand_id
1 'polypeptide(L)'
;MILVVFLVCSLYLPWTRGEENSSSAHIVHQSPSALIKNHGSSVDQEINCSHSIANYDRMLWYKQDISRTLKLLGYLNLNFAYSEEYVKGKIRIQGDGRSYGNFSISGLKQEDSAVYFCAVLPHQATSLNSNAH
;
A
#
# COMPACT_ATOMS: atom_id res chain seq x y z
N MET A 1 15.19 4.02 24.91
CA MET A 1 14.82 3.29 23.68
C MET A 1 13.51 3.85 23.20
N ILE A 2 13.44 4.40 22.00
CA ILE A 2 12.19 4.93 21.45
C ILE A 2 11.61 3.88 20.51
N LEU A 3 10.35 3.52 20.73
CA LEU A 3 9.59 2.53 19.97
C LEU A 3 8.83 3.24 18.84
N VAL A 4 8.95 2.72 17.62
CA VAL A 4 8.21 3.17 16.43
C VAL A 4 7.03 2.23 16.23
N VAL A 5 5.82 2.77 16.19
CA VAL A 5 4.57 2.00 16.04
C VAL A 5 4.00 2.21 14.65
N PHE A 6 3.72 1.10 13.97
CA PHE A 6 3.04 1.06 12.70
C PHE A 6 1.65 0.46 12.91
N LEU A 7 0.62 1.10 12.36
CA LEU A 7 -0.70 0.50 12.22
C LEU A 7 -0.95 0.25 10.74
N VAL A 8 -1.54 -0.88 10.42
CA VAL A 8 -1.79 -1.34 9.06
C VAL A 8 -3.28 -1.55 8.92
N CYS A 9 -3.90 -0.81 8.02
CA CYS A 9 -5.34 -0.82 7.82
C CYS A 9 -5.66 -0.92 6.32
N SER A 10 -6.65 -1.73 5.96
CA SER A 10 -7.14 -1.82 4.58
C SER A 10 -8.23 -0.77 4.36
N LEU A 11 -8.03 0.16 3.42
CA LEU A 11 -9.09 1.10 3.02
C LEU A 11 -10.09 0.37 2.12
N TYR A 12 -11.25 -0.01 2.67
CA TYR A 12 -12.41 -0.37 1.88
C TYR A 12 -13.18 0.93 1.57
N LEU A 13 -13.32 1.27 0.28
CA LEU A 13 -14.27 2.29 -0.16
C LEU A 13 -15.55 1.57 -0.63
N PRO A 14 -16.54 1.33 0.24
CA PRO A 14 -17.82 0.79 -0.19
C PRO A 14 -18.55 1.85 -1.03
N TRP A 15 -18.62 1.63 -2.34
CA TRP A 15 -19.61 2.33 -3.16
C TRP A 15 -21.01 1.77 -2.79
N THR A 16 -21.93 2.65 -2.41
CA THR A 16 -23.28 2.26 -1.97
C THR A 16 -24.25 2.14 -3.15
N ARG A 17 -24.71 0.92 -3.43
CA ARG A 17 -26.13 0.62 -3.67
C ARG A 17 -26.31 -0.89 -3.54
N GLY A 18 -27.23 -1.29 -2.67
CA GLY A 18 -27.31 -2.64 -2.10
C GLY A 18 -27.59 -3.75 -3.10
N GLU A 19 -27.15 -4.96 -2.72
CA GLU A 19 -27.91 -6.21 -2.67
C GLU A 19 -26.99 -7.29 -2.06
N GLU A 20 -27.37 -7.87 -0.92
CA GLU A 20 -26.64 -8.99 -0.30
C GLU A 20 -26.88 -10.26 -1.13
N ASN A 21 -25.89 -10.68 -1.93
CA ASN A 21 -25.58 -12.09 -2.23
C ASN A 21 -24.37 -12.20 -3.16
N SER A 22 -23.16 -12.36 -2.61
CA SER A 22 -22.06 -13.07 -3.27
C SER A 22 -20.91 -13.31 -2.30
N SER A 23 -20.58 -14.57 -2.03
CA SER A 23 -19.45 -14.98 -1.19
C SER A 23 -18.10 -14.83 -1.89
N SER A 24 -17.83 -13.67 -2.49
CA SER A 24 -16.53 -13.30 -3.02
C SER A 24 -16.33 -11.79 -2.94
N ALA A 25 -16.35 -11.26 -1.71
CA ALA A 25 -15.79 -9.94 -1.48
C ALA A 25 -14.31 -9.99 -1.91
N HIS A 26 -13.99 -9.36 -3.03
CA HIS A 26 -12.63 -9.19 -3.51
C HIS A 26 -11.86 -8.33 -2.50
N ILE A 27 -11.25 -8.98 -1.52
CA ILE A 27 -10.67 -8.35 -0.33
C ILE A 27 -9.16 -8.12 -0.52
N VAL A 28 -8.72 -6.92 -0.16
CA VAL A 28 -7.31 -6.60 0.06
C VAL A 28 -6.95 -6.94 1.49
N HIS A 29 -6.04 -7.90 1.66
CA HIS A 29 -5.54 -8.34 2.95
C HIS A 29 -4.18 -7.71 3.22
N GLN A 30 -4.01 -7.07 4.39
CA GLN A 30 -2.73 -6.47 4.79
C GLN A 30 -2.33 -6.98 6.18
N SER A 31 -1.06 -7.32 6.35
CA SER A 31 -0.54 -7.88 7.59
C SER A 31 0.89 -7.42 7.89
N PRO A 32 1.32 -7.47 9.17
CA PRO A 32 0.46 -7.58 10.35
C PRO A 32 -0.32 -6.28 10.57
N SER A 33 -1.34 -6.28 11.44
CA SER A 33 -2.14 -5.10 11.77
C SER A 33 -1.38 -4.03 12.56
N ALA A 34 -0.31 -4.43 13.25
CA ALA A 34 0.60 -3.53 13.92
C ALA A 34 2.03 -4.08 13.96
N LEU A 35 3.02 -3.18 13.93
CA LEU A 35 4.42 -3.50 14.19
C LEU A 35 5.00 -2.50 15.17
N ILE A 36 5.82 -2.99 16.10
CA ILE A 36 6.59 -2.16 17.02
C ILE A 36 8.06 -2.49 16.82
N LYS A 37 8.86 -1.47 16.49
CA LYS A 37 10.29 -1.61 16.19
C LYS A 37 11.12 -0.57 16.92
N ASN A 38 12.41 -0.83 17.06
CA ASN A 38 13.33 0.09 17.72
C ASN A 38 13.77 1.20 16.75
N HIS A 39 14.06 2.39 17.29
CA HIS A 39 14.74 3.42 16.52
C HIS A 39 16.04 2.90 15.90
N GLY A 40 16.28 3.23 14.63
CA GLY A 40 17.45 2.82 13.86
C GLY A 40 17.40 1.41 13.28
N SER A 41 16.45 0.56 13.70
CA SER A 41 16.27 -0.76 13.08
C SER A 41 15.58 -0.64 11.71
N SER A 42 15.35 -1.78 11.05
CA SER A 42 14.61 -1.85 9.78
C SER A 42 13.35 -2.70 9.91
N VAL A 43 12.42 -2.48 8.99
CA VAL A 43 11.30 -3.37 8.68
C VAL A 43 11.66 -4.11 7.39
N ASP A 44 11.87 -5.42 7.47
CA ASP A 44 12.38 -6.22 6.35
C ASP A 44 11.32 -7.17 5.80
N GLN A 45 10.52 -6.67 4.85
CA GLN A 45 9.43 -7.41 4.20
C GLN A 45 8.33 -7.89 5.18
N GLU A 46 8.18 -7.21 6.30
CA GLU A 46 7.22 -7.61 7.32
C GLU A 46 5.82 -7.01 7.10
N ILE A 47 5.74 -5.89 6.38
CA ILE A 47 4.45 -5.31 5.98
C ILE A 47 4.07 -5.90 4.63
N ASN A 48 3.07 -6.76 4.62
CA ASN A 48 2.62 -7.53 3.47
C ASN A 48 1.21 -7.08 3.08
N CYS A 49 0.94 -7.06 1.78
CA CYS A 49 -0.38 -6.83 1.21
C CYS A 49 -0.65 -7.89 0.15
N SER A 50 -1.87 -8.40 0.07
CA SER A 50 -2.30 -9.34 -0.96
C SER A 50 -3.74 -9.13 -1.37
N HIS A 51 -4.08 -9.55 -2.58
CA HIS A 51 -5.44 -9.50 -3.11
C HIS A 51 -5.64 -10.56 -4.20
N SER A 52 -6.90 -10.88 -4.48
CA SER A 52 -7.31 -11.82 -5.55
C SER A 52 -8.28 -11.18 -6.54
N ILE A 53 -8.28 -9.85 -6.62
CA ILE A 53 -9.16 -9.07 -7.50
C ILE A 53 -8.69 -9.20 -8.95
N ALA A 54 -9.55 -9.70 -9.84
CA ALA A 54 -9.23 -9.83 -11.26
C ALA A 54 -9.03 -8.46 -11.94
N ASN A 55 -8.15 -8.39 -12.93
CA ASN A 55 -7.82 -7.19 -13.72
C ASN A 55 -7.21 -6.01 -12.93
N TYR A 56 -6.75 -6.26 -11.71
CA TYR A 56 -5.95 -5.34 -10.92
C TYR A 56 -4.49 -5.74 -11.05
N ASP A 57 -3.64 -4.79 -11.40
CA ASP A 57 -2.22 -4.98 -11.67
C ASP A 57 -1.33 -3.98 -10.95
N ARG A 58 -1.94 -3.04 -10.23
CA ARG A 58 -1.24 -2.00 -9.49
C ARG A 58 -1.53 -2.13 -8.00
N MET A 59 -0.47 -2.07 -7.20
CA MET A 59 -0.54 -2.07 -5.74
C MET A 59 0.22 -0.86 -5.20
N LEU A 60 -0.46 -0.02 -4.43
CA LEU A 60 0.04 1.26 -3.97
C LEU A 60 0.24 1.24 -2.46
N TRP A 61 1.30 1.91 -2.02
CA TRP A 61 1.63 2.05 -0.61
C TRP A 61 1.51 3.51 -0.19
N TYR A 62 0.72 3.77 0.85
CA TYR A 62 0.53 5.09 1.43
C TYR A 62 0.98 5.11 2.87
N LYS A 63 1.40 6.29 3.32
CA LYS A 63 1.62 6.62 4.73
C LYS A 63 0.65 7.70 5.14
N GLN A 64 0.01 7.51 6.29
CA GLN A 64 -0.74 8.54 7.00
C GLN A 64 -0.04 8.84 8.32
N ASP A 65 0.61 9.99 8.37
CA ASP A 65 1.21 10.51 9.60
C ASP A 65 0.15 11.22 10.47
N ILE A 66 0.59 11.84 11.58
CA ILE A 66 -0.31 12.52 12.52
C ILE A 66 -1.12 13.67 11.90
N SER A 67 -0.71 14.21 10.75
CA SER A 67 -1.48 15.21 9.99
C SER A 67 -2.70 14.63 9.29
N ARG A 68 -2.90 13.30 9.35
CA ARG A 68 -3.99 12.55 8.69
C ARG A 68 -4.00 12.64 7.16
N THR A 69 -2.99 13.23 6.54
CA THR A 69 -2.84 13.27 5.09
C THR A 69 -2.23 11.98 4.57
N LEU A 70 -2.84 11.37 3.56
CA LEU A 70 -2.28 10.22 2.85
C LEU A 70 -1.20 10.70 1.88
N LYS A 71 0.02 10.18 2.05
CA LYS A 71 1.17 10.43 1.17
C LYS A 71 1.52 9.14 0.44
N LEU A 72 1.54 9.18 -0.88
CA LEU A 72 1.96 8.05 -1.71
C LEU A 72 3.46 7.81 -1.51
N LEU A 73 3.84 6.59 -1.18
CA LEU A 73 5.24 6.19 -1.00
C LEU A 73 5.81 5.56 -2.28
N GLY A 74 4.96 4.86 -3.03
CA GLY A 74 5.32 4.13 -4.22
C GLY A 74 4.29 3.08 -4.58
N TYR A 75 4.54 2.35 -5.66
CA TYR A 75 3.63 1.34 -6.17
C TYR A 75 4.34 0.23 -6.95
N LEU A 76 3.66 -0.92 -7.05
CA LEU A 76 3.91 -1.95 -8.05
C LEU A 76 3.00 -1.70 -9.26
N ASN A 77 3.53 -1.87 -10.46
CA ASN A 77 2.77 -2.05 -11.70
C ASN A 77 3.24 -3.36 -12.32
N LEU A 78 2.37 -4.37 -12.33
CA LEU A 78 2.76 -5.76 -12.52
C LEU A 78 3.91 -6.10 -11.53
N ASN A 79 5.03 -6.57 -12.03
CA ASN A 79 6.23 -6.89 -11.26
C ASN A 79 7.26 -5.73 -11.20
N PHE A 80 6.91 -4.54 -11.67
CA PHE A 80 7.78 -3.36 -11.65
C PHE A 80 7.48 -2.48 -10.44
N ALA A 81 8.51 -2.17 -9.65
CA ALA A 81 8.40 -1.34 -8.45
C ALA A 81 8.87 0.10 -8.71
N TYR A 82 8.09 1.06 -8.24
CA TYR A 82 8.37 2.49 -8.33
C TYR A 82 8.24 3.11 -6.95
N SER A 83 9.21 3.93 -6.54
CA SER A 83 9.18 4.67 -5.28
C SER A 83 9.18 6.16 -5.57
N GLU A 84 8.47 6.94 -4.75
CA GLU A 84 8.53 8.39 -4.81
C GLU A 84 9.93 8.89 -4.42
N GLU A 85 10.36 10.00 -5.03
CA GLU A 85 11.75 10.49 -4.90
C GLU A 85 12.13 10.78 -3.44
N TYR A 86 11.18 11.30 -2.65
CA TYR A 86 11.42 11.68 -1.25
C TYR A 86 11.61 10.50 -0.29
N VAL A 87 11.32 9.27 -0.72
CA VAL A 87 11.53 8.02 0.06
C VAL A 87 12.51 7.05 -0.60
N LYS A 88 13.10 7.45 -1.73
CA LYS A 88 14.06 6.65 -2.47
C LYS A 88 15.25 6.27 -1.59
N GLY A 89 15.63 5.00 -1.63
CA GLY A 89 16.69 4.44 -0.77
C GLY A 89 16.28 4.18 0.69
N LYS A 90 15.19 4.79 1.17
CA LYS A 90 14.63 4.51 2.51
C LYS A 90 13.66 3.35 2.50
N ILE A 91 12.84 3.24 1.46
CA ILE A 91 11.85 2.16 1.33
C ILE A 91 12.25 1.17 0.25
N ARG A 92 11.68 -0.03 0.32
CA ARG A 92 11.76 -1.02 -0.75
C ARG A 92 10.42 -1.72 -0.91
N ILE A 93 9.94 -1.75 -2.14
CA ILE A 93 8.69 -2.39 -2.55
C ILE A 93 9.06 -3.60 -3.41
N GLN A 94 8.45 -4.74 -3.15
CA GLN A 94 8.65 -5.96 -3.95
C GLN A 94 7.32 -6.70 -4.09
N GLY A 95 7.18 -7.49 -5.15
CA GLY A 95 6.05 -8.37 -5.35
C GLY A 95 5.49 -8.26 -6.76
N ASP A 96 4.23 -8.60 -6.89
CA ASP A 96 3.45 -8.54 -8.11
C ASP A 96 2.12 -7.86 -7.80
N GLY A 97 1.90 -6.67 -8.38
CA GLY A 97 0.71 -5.85 -8.17
C GLY A 97 -0.61 -6.52 -8.59
N ARG A 98 -0.56 -7.73 -9.14
CA ARG A 98 -1.72 -8.60 -9.40
C ARG A 98 -2.11 -9.52 -8.25
N SER A 99 -1.26 -9.68 -7.24
CA SER A 99 -1.47 -10.69 -6.20
C SER A 99 -0.91 -10.33 -4.83
N TYR A 100 0.31 -9.81 -4.72
CA TYR A 100 0.94 -9.51 -3.44
C TYR A 100 2.03 -8.44 -3.53
N GLY A 101 2.30 -7.77 -2.42
CA GLY A 101 3.41 -6.84 -2.29
C GLY A 101 3.92 -6.79 -0.86
N ASN A 102 5.24 -6.69 -0.73
CA ASN A 102 5.94 -6.59 0.53
C ASN A 102 6.62 -5.22 0.60
N PHE A 103 6.51 -4.60 1.76
CA PHE A 103 6.98 -3.26 2.04
C PHE A 103 8.05 -3.28 3.13
N SER A 104 9.16 -2.59 2.84
CA SER A 104 10.32 -2.47 3.71
C SER A 104 10.63 -1.00 3.99
N ILE A 105 11.14 -0.73 5.19
CA ILE A 105 11.61 0.59 5.62
C ILE A 105 12.94 0.42 6.34
N SER A 106 13.97 1.10 5.87
CA SER A 106 15.31 1.05 6.45
C SER A 106 15.56 2.23 7.38
N GLY A 107 16.31 1.98 8.47
CA GLY A 107 16.79 3.05 9.35
C GLY A 107 15.66 3.86 9.96
N LEU A 108 14.78 3.19 10.70
CA LEU A 108 13.58 3.76 11.29
C LEU A 108 13.87 4.97 12.17
N LYS A 109 13.11 6.03 11.95
CA LYS A 109 13.13 7.26 12.75
C LYS A 109 11.75 7.53 13.34
N GLN A 110 11.67 8.52 14.24
CA GLN A 110 10.41 8.88 14.89
C GLN A 110 9.32 9.23 13.87
N GLU A 111 9.69 9.97 12.82
CA GLU A 111 8.77 10.38 11.77
C GLU A 111 8.18 9.22 10.97
N ASP A 112 8.76 8.01 11.03
CA ASP A 112 8.22 6.82 10.38
C ASP A 112 7.05 6.20 11.15
N SER A 113 6.83 6.58 12.41
CA SER A 113 5.63 6.17 13.16
C SER A 113 4.39 6.72 12.48
N ALA A 114 3.58 5.84 11.88
CA ALA A 114 2.43 6.22 11.07
C ALA A 114 1.53 5.01 10.80
N VAL A 115 0.37 5.26 10.18
CA VAL A 115 -0.48 4.22 9.61
C VAL A 115 -0.06 3.99 8.15
N TYR A 116 0.17 2.74 7.78
CA TYR A 116 0.59 2.36 6.43
C TYR A 116 -0.54 1.60 5.75
N PHE A 117 -0.96 2.10 4.59
CA PHE A 117 -2.08 1.57 3.84
C PHE A 117 -1.63 0.98 2.51
N CYS A 118 -2.15 -0.18 2.18
CA CYS A 118 -2.11 -0.76 0.86
C CYS A 118 -3.43 -0.50 0.14
N ALA A 119 -3.35 -0.16 -1.14
CA ALA A 119 -4.49 -0.10 -2.04
C ALA A 119 -4.15 -0.81 -3.35
N VAL A 120 -5.16 -1.26 -4.09
CA VAL A 120 -4.97 -1.88 -5.40
C VAL A 120 -5.80 -1.14 -6.44
N LEU A 121 -5.30 -1.06 -7.67
CA LEU A 121 -5.97 -0.39 -8.78
C LEU A 121 -6.06 -1.31 -10.01
N PRO A 122 -7.14 -1.17 -10.81
CA PRO A 122 -7.27 -1.89 -12.07
C PRO A 122 -6.19 -1.47 -13.07
N HIS A 123 -5.95 -2.33 -14.05
CA HIS A 123 -5.17 -1.98 -15.25
C HIS A 123 -5.78 -0.74 -15.90
N GLN A 124 -4.99 0.31 -16.10
CA GLN A 124 -5.42 1.44 -16.93
C GLN A 124 -5.32 0.99 -18.38
N ALA A 125 -6.44 0.57 -18.97
CA ALA A 125 -6.55 0.61 -20.42
C ALA A 125 -6.53 2.10 -20.80
N THR A 126 -5.43 2.58 -21.36
CA THR A 126 -5.35 3.91 -21.96
C THR A 126 -6.36 3.95 -23.12
N SER A 127 -7.61 4.34 -22.86
CA SER A 127 -8.38 5.05 -23.88
C SER A 127 -7.90 6.50 -23.83
N LEU A 128 -6.79 6.76 -24.52
CA LEU A 128 -6.51 8.12 -24.97
C LEU A 128 -7.63 8.49 -25.95
N ASN A 129 -8.74 9.01 -25.44
CA ASN A 129 -9.65 9.80 -26.25
C ASN A 129 -9.17 11.25 -26.16
N SER A 130 -8.08 11.54 -26.88
CA SER A 130 -7.71 12.90 -27.25
C SER A 130 -8.81 13.43 -28.16
N ASN A 131 -9.85 14.05 -27.61
CA ASN A 131 -10.76 14.97 -28.30
C ASN A 131 -11.69 15.64 -27.26
N ALA A 132 -11.21 16.72 -26.66
CA ALA A 132 -12.08 17.77 -26.15
C ALA A 132 -11.61 19.08 -26.81
N HIS A 133 -12.32 19.44 -27.88
CA HIS A 133 -12.38 20.78 -28.43
C HIS A 133 -13.43 21.57 -27.66
#